data_AF-A0A9E0BEA4-F1
#
_entry.id   AF-A0A9E0BEA4-F1
#
_cell.length_a   1.000
_cell.length_b   1.000
_cell.length_c   1.000
_cell.angle_alpha   90.00
_cell.angle_beta   90.00
_cell.angle_gamma   90.00
#
_symmetry.space_group_name_H-M   'P 1'
#
loop_
_entity.id
_entity.type
_entity.pdbx_description
1 polymer ?
#
loop_
_entity_poly.entity_id
_entity_poly.type
_entity_poly.pdbx_seq_one_letter_code
_entity_poly.pdbx_strand_id
1 'polypeptide(L)' 'MDNKSKYNPQIHHRKSIRLKGYDYSQEGLYFITICTYKRKCLFGEIIKNADNDAEMILNEYGIIAHDEWLKTTEIRPNV' A
#
# COMPACT_ATOMS: atom_id res chain seq x y z
N MET A 1 19.24 -26.56 5.56
CA MET A 1 19.09 -26.27 7.00
C MET A 1 19.00 -24.77 7.14
N ASP A 2 17.79 -24.22 7.19
CA ASP A 2 17.59 -22.76 7.18
C ASP A 2 17.77 -22.19 8.58
N ASN A 3 18.86 -21.46 8.75
CA ASN A 3 19.17 -20.68 9.94
C ASN A 3 18.22 -19.47 10.02
N LYS A 4 16.98 -19.70 10.49
CA LYS A 4 16.06 -18.61 10.82
C LYS A 4 16.63 -17.84 12.00
N SER A 5 17.12 -16.63 11.75
CA SER A 5 17.47 -15.64 12.77
C SER A 5 16.34 -15.54 13.80
N LYS A 6 16.56 -16.08 15.00
CA LYS A 6 15.60 -16.01 16.10
C LYS A 6 15.50 -14.56 16.58
N TYR A 7 14.28 -14.09 16.81
CA TYR A 7 14.05 -12.77 17.38
C TYR A 7 14.74 -12.65 18.75
N ASN A 8 15.70 -11.73 18.87
CA ASN A 8 16.37 -11.42 20.13
C ASN A 8 15.92 -10.02 20.61
N PRO A 9 15.13 -9.92 21.68
CA PRO A 9 14.58 -8.64 22.15
C PRO A 9 15.65 -7.66 22.68
N GLN A 10 16.86 -8.13 23.01
CA GLN A 10 17.97 -7.27 23.45
C GLN A 10 18.60 -6.48 22.29
N ILE A 11 18.44 -6.96 21.05
CA ILE A 11 18.98 -6.31 19.84
C ILE A 11 17.87 -5.82 18.91
N HIS A 12 16.71 -6.50 18.88
CA HIS A 12 15.58 -6.17 18.02
C HIS A 12 14.54 -5.34 18.80
N HIS A 13 14.77 -4.03 18.84
CA HIS A 13 13.85 -3.06 19.43
C HIS A 13 12.74 -2.67 18.44
N ARG A 14 11.77 -3.55 18.22
CA ARG A 14 10.58 -3.20 17.41
C ARG A 14 9.67 -2.29 18.23
N LYS A 15 9.72 -1.00 17.95
CA LYS A 15 8.75 -0.04 18.51
C LYS A 15 7.41 -0.15 17.79
N SER A 16 6.32 0.12 18.50
CA SER A 16 5.02 0.32 17.86
C SER A 16 5.05 1.61 17.05
N ILE A 17 4.62 1.56 15.79
CA ILE A 17 4.38 2.74 14.96
C ILE A 17 2.99 3.35 15.22
N ARG A 18 2.11 2.63 15.90
CA ARG A 18 0.73 3.07 16.16
C ARG A 18 0.72 4.11 17.27
N LEU A 19 -0.02 5.18 17.05
CA LEU A 19 -0.25 6.23 18.03
C LEU A 19 -1.03 5.64 19.21
N LYS A 20 -0.49 5.82 20.43
CA LYS A 20 -1.10 5.26 21.65
C LYS A 20 -2.44 5.93 21.91
N GLY A 21 -3.48 5.13 22.13
CA GLY A 21 -4.84 5.62 22.44
C GLY A 21 -5.65 6.04 21.21
N TYR A 22 -5.10 5.94 20.00
CA TYR A 22 -5.85 6.21 18.78
C TYR A 22 -6.64 4.97 18.34
N ASP A 23 -7.93 5.15 18.08
CA ASP A 23 -8.81 4.13 17.55
C ASP A 23 -8.76 4.12 16.02
N TYR A 24 -7.98 3.17 15.47
CA TYR A 24 -7.81 2.99 14.04
C TYR A 24 -9.04 2.38 13.33
N SER A 25 -10.11 2.06 14.07
CA SER A 25 -11.39 1.65 13.46
C SER A 25 -12.26 2.84 13.06
N GLN A 26 -11.95 4.05 13.53
CA GLN A 26 -12.67 5.24 13.12
C GLN A 26 -12.34 5.65 11.68
N GLU A 27 -13.30 6.34 11.06
CA GLU A 27 -13.12 6.93 9.74
C GLU A 27 -11.91 7.88 9.74
N GLY A 28 -11.04 7.73 8.74
CA GLY A 28 -9.81 8.48 8.64
C GLY A 28 -9.17 8.34 7.27
N LEU A 29 -8.27 9.26 6.94
CA LEU A 29 -7.52 9.23 5.68
C LEU A 29 -6.24 8.40 5.85
N TYR A 30 -6.06 7.42 4.97
CA TYR A 30 -4.87 6.58 4.92
C TYR A 30 -4.14 6.79 3.60
N PHE A 31 -2.83 7.02 3.68
CA PHE A 31 -1.96 6.95 2.52
C PHE A 31 -1.26 5.59 2.50
N ILE A 32 -1.43 4.84 1.40
CA ILE A 32 -0.83 3.52 1.21
C ILE A 32 0.21 3.62 0.12
N THR A 33 1.42 3.12 0.39
CA THR A 33 2.47 2.95 -0.62
C THR A 33 2.82 1.47 -0.71
N ILE A 34 2.83 0.92 -1.93
CA ILE A 34 3.12 -0.49 -2.18
C ILE A 34 4.29 -0.60 -3.15
N CYS A 35 5.31 -1.36 -2.76
CA CYS A 35 6.41 -1.70 -3.66
C CYS A 35 5.97 -2.83 -4.60
N THR A 36 6.07 -2.57 -5.90
CA THR A 36 5.87 -3.59 -6.95
C THR A 36 7.10 -4.50 -7.08
N TYR A 37 6.93 -5.63 -7.78
CA TYR A 37 8.02 -6.58 -8.02
C TYR A 37 9.22 -5.88 -8.67
N LYS A 38 10.38 -5.96 -7.99
CA LYS A 38 11.63 -5.31 -8.39
C LYS A 38 11.49 -3.80 -8.66
N ARG A 39 10.54 -3.13 -8.00
CA ARG A 39 10.25 -1.68 -8.15
C ARG A 39 9.90 -1.28 -9.60
N LYS A 40 9.37 -2.22 -10.40
CA LYS A 40 8.94 -1.95 -11.77
C LYS A 40 7.62 -1.19 -11.79
N CYS A 41 7.43 -0.29 -12.74
CA CYS A 41 6.16 0.40 -12.96
C CYS A 41 5.14 -0.55 -13.61
N LEU A 42 4.61 -1.51 -12.84
CA LEU A 42 3.78 -2.60 -13.37
C LEU A 42 2.38 -2.15 -13.78
N PHE A 43 1.85 -1.10 -13.15
CA PHE A 43 0.48 -0.63 -13.32
C PHE A 43 0.32 0.47 -14.37
N GLY A 44 1.41 0.87 -15.02
CA GLY A 44 1.43 1.96 -15.99
C GLY A 44 2.52 2.98 -15.67
N GLU A 45 2.30 4.23 -16.03
CA GLU A 45 3.27 5.31 -15.89
C GLU A 45 2.65 6.56 -15.26
N ILE A 46 3.50 7.40 -14.66
CA ILE A 46 3.08 8.70 -14.13
C ILE A 46 3.64 9.77 -15.05
N ILE A 47 2.75 10.58 -15.63
CA ILE A 47 3.11 11.69 -16.51
C ILE A 47 2.72 13.02 -15.86
N LYS A 48 3.25 14.12 -16.37
CA LYS A 48 2.72 15.45 -16.05
C LYS A 48 1.59 15.80 -17.00
N ASN A 49 0.47 16.29 -16.47
CA ASN A 49 -0.61 16.82 -17.27
C ASN A 49 -0.31 18.27 -17.71
N ALA A 50 -1.28 18.90 -18.40
CA ALA A 50 -1.16 20.27 -18.90
C ALA A 50 -0.92 21.31 -17.78
N ASP A 51 -1.40 21.03 -16.58
CA ASP A 51 -1.29 21.90 -15.39
C ASP A 51 -0.04 21.59 -14.55
N ASN A 52 0.90 20.77 -15.06
CA ASN A 52 2.10 20.28 -14.39
C ASN A 52 1.87 19.36 -13.18
N ASP A 53 0.64 18.87 -12.97
CA ASP A 53 0.33 17.89 -11.94
C ASP A 53 0.64 16.46 -12.40
N ALA A 54 0.93 15.58 -11.43
CA ALA A 54 1.20 14.17 -11.71
C ALA A 54 -0.11 13.40 -11.96
N GLU A 55 -0.20 12.73 -13.10
CA GLU A 55 -1.33 11.90 -13.50
C GLU A 55 -0.87 10.47 -13.75
N MET A 56 -1.62 9.49 -13.23
CA MET A 56 -1.36 8.08 -13.46
C MET A 56 -2.06 7.62 -14.75
N ILE A 57 -1.28 7.17 -15.73
CA ILE A 57 -1.78 6.52 -16.94
C ILE A 57 -1.70 5.01 -16.74
N LEU A 58 -2.86 4.37 -16.58
CA LEU A 58 -2.94 2.94 -16.32
C LEU A 58 -2.67 2.13 -17.60
N ASN A 59 -1.92 1.03 -17.45
CA ASN A 59 -1.87 -0.03 -18.46
C ASN A 59 -2.92 -1.11 -18.16
N GLU A 60 -2.92 -2.21 -18.92
CA GLU A 60 -3.85 -3.34 -18.73
C GLU A 60 -3.86 -3.88 -17.28
N TYR A 61 -2.70 -4.00 -16.64
CA TYR A 61 -2.60 -4.48 -15.26
C TYR A 61 -3.05 -3.44 -14.24
N GLY A 62 -2.81 -2.16 -14.53
CA GLY A 62 -3.27 -1.04 -13.72
C GLY A 62 -4.78 -0.94 -13.70
N ILE A 63 -5.44 -1.14 -14.85
CA ILE A 63 -6.90 -1.17 -14.96
C ILE A 63 -7.46 -2.30 -14.10
N ILE A 64 -6.91 -3.51 -14.19
CA ILE A 64 -7.35 -4.64 -13.35
C ILE A 64 -7.23 -4.29 -11.86
N ALA A 65 -6.08 -3.74 -11.43
CA ALA A 65 -5.87 -3.38 -10.04
C ALA A 65 -6.84 -2.29 -9.55
N HIS A 66 -7.11 -1.29 -10.39
CA HIS A 66 -8.07 -0.22 -10.13
C HIS A 66 -9.49 -0.77 -9.98
N ASP A 67 -9.93 -1.64 -10.88
CA ASP A 67 -11.29 -2.17 -10.86
C ASP A 67 -11.51 -3.08 -9.65
N GLU A 68 -10.53 -3.92 -9.29
CA GLU A 68 -10.59 -4.72 -8.07
C GLU A 68 -10.54 -3.87 -6.79
N TRP A 69 -9.86 -2.72 -6.82
CA TRP A 69 -9.91 -1.76 -5.72
C TRP A 69 -11.32 -1.19 -5.56
N LEU A 70 -11.96 -0.75 -6.64
CA LEU A 70 -13.33 -0.21 -6.58
C LEU A 70 -14.36 -1.25 -6.12
N LYS A 71 -14.21 -2.51 -6.55
CA LYS A 71 -15.07 -3.63 -6.10
C LYS A 71 -14.89 -4.00 -4.63
N THR A 72 -13.86 -3.47 -3.95
CA THR A 72 -13.56 -3.87 -2.58
C THR A 72 -14.72 -3.61 -1.63
N THR A 73 -15.45 -2.49 -1.78
CA THR A 73 -16.60 -2.16 -0.93
C THR A 73 -17.78 -3.11 -1.13
N GLU A 74 -17.91 -3.70 -2.32
CA GLU A 74 -18.96 -4.67 -2.62
C GLU A 74 -18.61 -6.07 -2.09
N ILE A 75 -17.34 -6.45 -2.18
CA ILE A 75 -16.87 -7.81 -1.86
C ILE A 75 -16.47 -7.95 -0.39
N ARG A 76 -16.01 -6.87 0.25
CA ARG A 76 -15.45 -6.90 1.60
C ARG A 76 -16.34 -6.08 2.55
N PRO A 77 -17.16 -6.73 3.39
CA PRO A 77 -18.14 -6.06 4.25
C PRO A 77 -17.54 -5.22 5.39
N ASN A 78 -16.22 -5.29 5.58
CA ASN A 78 -15.49 -4.64 6.69
C ASN A 78 -14.48 -3.61 6.17
N VAL A 79 -14.66 -3.10 4.96
CA VAL A 79 -13.83 -2.05 4.34
C VAL A 79 -14.68 -0.81 4.14
#